data_AF-A0A2V8PUF7-F1
#
_entry.id   AF-A0A2V8PUF7-F1
#
_cell.length_a   1.000
_cell.length_b   1.000
_cell.length_c   1.000
_cell.angle_alpha   90.00
_cell.angle_beta   90.00
_cell.angle_gamma   90.00
#
_symmetry.space_group_name_H-M   'P 1'
#
loop_
_entity.id
_entity.type
_entity.pdbx_description
1 polymer ?
#
loop_
_entity_poly.entity_id
_entity_poly.type
_entity_poly.pdbx_seq_one_letter_code
_entity_poly.pdbx_strand_id
1 'polypeptide(L)'
;EFGSEANTSDAGARARALRDVGENSILNSQEFNRAFVLMQYFGYLRRDPNAAPDSDFSDYNFWLNKLNAFNGNYVSAEMVKAFITSTEYRQRFGP
;
A
#
# COMPACT_ATOMS: atom_id res chain seq x y z
N GLU A 1 27.90 -14.52 -7.21
CA GLU A 1 27.26 -14.76 -5.89
C GLU A 1 26.37 -16.02 -5.82
N PHE A 2 26.24 -16.78 -6.91
CA PHE A 2 25.88 -18.20 -6.81
C PHE A 2 27.13 -19.01 -7.14
N GLY A 3 28.01 -19.16 -6.15
CA GLY A 3 29.16 -20.07 -6.25
C GLY A 3 28.63 -21.50 -6.23
N SER A 4 28.61 -22.15 -7.40
CA SER A 4 28.37 -23.58 -7.68
C SER A 4 27.17 -24.32 -7.03
N GLU A 5 26.40 -23.72 -6.12
CA GLU A 5 25.29 -24.36 -5.41
C GLU A 5 23.97 -23.93 -6.06
N ALA A 6 23.63 -24.59 -7.16
CA ALA A 6 22.40 -24.41 -7.92
C ALA A 6 21.19 -25.06 -7.21
N ASN A 7 20.88 -24.62 -5.99
CA ASN A 7 19.83 -25.25 -5.21
C ASN A 7 18.99 -24.24 -4.41
N THR A 8 17.72 -24.08 -4.81
CA THR A 8 16.70 -23.26 -4.14
C THR A 8 16.22 -23.83 -2.80
N SER A 9 16.78 -24.94 -2.32
CA SER A 9 16.46 -25.54 -1.01
C SER A 9 17.35 -25.06 0.14
N ASP A 10 18.45 -24.34 -0.13
CA ASP A 10 19.22 -23.67 0.93
C ASP A 10 18.37 -22.55 1.56
N ALA A 11 18.00 -22.72 2.83
CA ALA A 11 17.24 -21.75 3.59
C ALA A 11 17.98 -20.41 3.74
N GLY A 12 19.31 -20.42 3.87
CA GLY A 12 20.13 -19.21 3.99
C GLY A 12 20.18 -18.41 2.68
N ALA A 13 20.33 -19.09 1.54
CA ALA A 13 20.27 -18.46 0.22
C ALA A 13 18.89 -17.85 -0.07
N ARG A 14 17.80 -18.54 0.28
CA ARG A 14 16.44 -17.99 0.15
C ARG A 14 16.20 -16.78 1.06
N ALA A 15 16.66 -16.84 2.31
CA ALA A 15 16.50 -15.72 3.25
C ALA A 15 17.22 -14.46 2.73
N ARG A 16 18.44 -14.61 2.18
CA ARG A 16 19.16 -13.50 1.55
C ARG A 16 18.44 -12.98 0.32
N ALA A 17 18.03 -13.85 -0.60
CA ALA A 17 17.29 -13.43 -1.79
C ALA A 17 15.98 -12.69 -1.46
N LEU A 18 15.23 -13.16 -0.45
CA LEU A 18 14.02 -12.46 0.02
C LEU A 18 14.33 -11.10 0.63
N ARG A 19 15.42 -11.00 1.39
CA ARG A 19 15.91 -9.73 1.94
C ARG A 19 16.30 -8.76 0.82
N ASP A 20 17.06 -9.22 -0.17
CA ASP A 20 17.51 -8.40 -1.30
C ASP A 20 16.33 -7.86 -2.11
N VAL A 21 15.27 -8.67 -2.28
CA VAL A 21 14.02 -8.22 -2.92
C VAL A 21 13.30 -7.19 -2.04
N GLY A 22 13.18 -7.42 -0.74
CA GLY A 22 12.50 -6.50 0.18
C GLY A 22 13.22 -5.16 0.38
N GLU A 23 14.55 -5.16 0.33
CA GLU A 23 15.41 -3.97 0.45
C GLU A 23 15.67 -3.30 -0.91
N ASN A 24 15.07 -3.81 -1.99
CA ASN A 24 15.23 -3.26 -3.33
C ASN A 24 14.60 -1.87 -3.46
N SER A 25 15.41 -0.86 -3.77
CA SER A 25 14.96 0.53 -3.91
C SER A 25 13.96 0.75 -5.05
N ILE A 26 14.04 -0.03 -6.13
CA ILE A 26 13.09 0.02 -7.24
C ILE A 26 11.72 -0.48 -6.77
N LEU A 27 11.68 -1.63 -6.10
CA LEU A 27 10.44 -2.16 -5.52
C LEU A 27 9.82 -1.14 -4.55
N ASN A 28 10.64 -0.56 -3.66
CA ASN A 28 10.18 0.48 -2.75
C ASN A 28 9.54 1.65 -3.50
N SER A 29 10.22 2.19 -4.51
CA SER A 29 9.70 3.32 -5.30
C SER A 29 8.39 3.01 -6.03
N GLN A 30 8.20 1.76 -6.49
CA GLN A 30 7.02 1.33 -7.25
C GLN A 30 5.82 1.05 -6.35
N GLU A 31 6.05 0.50 -5.15
CA GLU A 31 4.98 0.08 -4.24
C GLU A 31 4.67 1.10 -3.15
N PHE A 32 5.52 2.10 -2.91
CA PHE A 32 5.34 3.05 -1.81
C PHE A 32 3.97 3.74 -1.84
N ASN A 33 3.55 4.28 -3.00
CA ASN A 33 2.26 4.96 -3.11
C ASN A 33 1.08 4.00 -2.90
N ARG A 34 1.20 2.75 -3.38
CA ARG A 34 0.20 1.70 -3.21
C ARG A 34 0.05 1.35 -1.73
N ALA A 35 1.16 1.07 -1.07
CA ALA A 35 1.22 0.80 0.37
C ALA A 35 0.74 1.98 1.21
N PHE A 36 1.05 3.21 0.80
CA PHE A 36 0.60 4.43 1.48
C PHE A 36 -0.93 4.55 1.44
N VAL A 37 -1.56 4.39 0.26
CA VAL A 37 -3.02 4.41 0.14
C VAL A 37 -3.66 3.30 0.99
N LEU A 38 -3.10 2.09 0.93
CA LEU A 38 -3.58 0.95 1.72
C LEU A 38 -3.54 1.24 3.23
N MET A 39 -2.46 1.86 3.72
CA MET A 39 -2.34 2.24 5.13
C MET A 39 -3.45 3.21 5.57
N GLN A 40 -3.92 4.10 4.69
CA GLN A 40 -5.04 5.00 5.04
C GLN A 40 -6.35 4.25 5.27
N TYR A 41 -6.63 3.20 4.49
CA TYR A 41 -7.80 2.34 4.70
C TYR A 41 -7.71 1.64 6.06
N PHE A 42 -6.54 1.09 6.40
CA PHE A 42 -6.32 0.44 7.70
C PHE A 42 -6.39 1.42 8.87
N GLY A 43 -5.73 2.57 8.76
CA GLY A 43 -5.64 3.55 9.82
C GLY A 43 -6.96 4.26 10.12
N TYR A 44 -7.67 4.70 9.08
CA TYR A 44 -8.91 5.47 9.24
C TYR A 44 -10.16 4.60 9.21
N LEU A 45 -10.28 3.70 8.23
CA LEU A 45 -11.51 2.93 8.02
C LEU A 45 -11.49 1.55 8.69
N ARG A 46 -10.32 1.09 9.17
CA ARG A 46 -10.11 -0.21 9.82
C ARG A 46 -10.68 -1.38 9.00
N ARG A 47 -10.49 -1.34 7.68
CA ARG A 47 -10.94 -2.38 6.75
C ARG A 47 -10.04 -2.48 5.53
N ASP A 48 -10.12 -3.58 4.81
CA ASP A 48 -9.53 -3.72 3.49
C ASP A 48 -10.27 -2.83 2.46
N PRO A 49 -9.58 -2.32 1.42
CA PRO A 49 -10.19 -1.43 0.44
C PRO A 49 -11.31 -2.07 -0.39
N ASN A 50 -11.31 -3.40 -0.51
CA ASN A 50 -12.32 -4.19 -1.21
C ASN A 50 -13.26 -4.95 -0.26
N ALA A 51 -13.20 -4.67 1.04
CA ALA A 51 -14.17 -5.21 1.99
C ALA A 51 -15.48 -4.40 1.90
N ALA A 52 -16.60 -5.06 2.22
CA ALA A 52 -17.90 -4.42 2.28
C ALA A 52 -17.84 -3.08 3.06
N PRO A 53 -18.46 -2.00 2.56
CA PRO A 53 -19.52 -1.96 1.55
C PRO A 53 -19.05 -2.06 0.09
N ASP A 54 -17.76 -1.96 -0.16
CA ASP A 54 -17.20 -2.02 -1.51
C ASP A 54 -17.14 -3.48 -2.01
N SER A 55 -17.20 -3.67 -3.33
CA SER A 55 -17.11 -4.99 -3.97
C SER A 55 -15.87 -5.15 -4.84
N ASP A 56 -15.09 -4.09 -5.02
CA ASP A 56 -13.89 -4.05 -5.84
C ASP A 56 -12.86 -3.04 -5.30
N PHE A 57 -11.83 -2.75 -6.10
CA PHE A 57 -10.76 -1.81 -5.77
C PHE A 57 -10.94 -0.45 -6.47
N SER A 58 -12.13 -0.10 -6.94
CA SER A 58 -12.36 1.13 -7.71
C SER A 58 -11.94 2.39 -6.93
N ASP A 59 -12.40 2.53 -5.69
CA ASP A 59 -12.05 3.65 -4.82
C ASP A 59 -10.57 3.66 -4.42
N TYR A 60 -10.00 2.49 -4.15
CA TYR A 60 -8.56 2.35 -3.94
C TYR A 60 -7.75 2.86 -5.14
N ASN A 61 -8.12 2.42 -6.35
CA ASN A 61 -7.46 2.82 -7.59
C ASN A 61 -7.66 4.31 -7.89
N PHE A 62 -8.84 4.87 -7.56
CA PHE A 62 -9.09 6.30 -7.65
C PHE A 62 -8.08 7.09 -6.78
N TRP A 63 -7.94 6.72 -5.51
CA TRP A 63 -7.01 7.38 -4.59
C TRP A 63 -5.54 7.20 -4.99
N LEU A 64 -5.17 6.00 -5.45
CA LEU A 64 -3.83 5.74 -5.97
C LEU A 64 -3.52 6.61 -7.19
N ASN A 65 -4.43 6.68 -8.15
CA ASN A 65 -4.27 7.51 -9.35
C ASN A 65 -4.19 8.99 -8.99
N LYS A 66 -5.00 9.46 -8.03
CA LYS A 66 -4.95 10.83 -7.53
C LYS A 66 -3.58 11.12 -6.89
N LEU A 67 -3.09 10.25 -6.02
CA LEU A 67 -1.78 10.40 -5.38
C LEU A 67 -0.64 10.46 -6.41
N ASN A 68 -0.68 9.58 -7.42
CA ASN A 68 0.28 9.57 -8.52
C ASN A 68 0.23 10.86 -9.34
N ALA A 69 -0.97 11.39 -9.63
CA ALA A 69 -1.13 12.66 -10.35
C ALA A 69 -0.54 13.87 -9.61
N PHE A 70 -0.43 13.79 -8.28
CA PHE A 70 0.22 14.79 -7.44
C PHE A 70 1.66 14.40 -7.03
N ASN A 71 2.31 13.50 -7.79
CA ASN A 71 3.69 13.06 -7.54
C ASN A 71 3.94 12.56 -6.10
N GLY A 72 2.97 11.85 -5.51
CA GLY A 72 3.07 11.35 -4.13
C GLY A 72 2.77 12.40 -3.06
N ASN A 73 2.43 13.63 -3.43
CA ASN A 73 2.03 14.65 -2.46
C ASN A 73 0.60 14.40 -1.96
N TYR A 74 0.50 13.73 -0.82
CA TYR A 74 -0.77 13.38 -0.18
C TYR A 74 -1.58 14.60 0.32
N VAL A 75 -0.91 15.74 0.56
CA VAL A 75 -1.56 16.99 0.95
C VAL A 75 -2.27 17.59 -0.26
N SER A 76 -1.59 17.68 -1.40
CA SER A 76 -2.18 18.14 -2.67
C SER A 76 -3.24 17.17 -3.20
N ALA A 77 -3.09 15.87 -2.96
CA ALA A 77 -4.11 14.86 -3.27
C ALA A 77 -5.31 14.89 -2.29
N GLU A 78 -5.26 15.72 -1.25
CA GLU A 78 -6.27 15.85 -0.18
C GLU A 78 -6.67 14.51 0.48
N MET A 79 -5.77 13.51 0.49
CA MET A 79 -6.13 12.15 0.88
C MET A 79 -6.57 12.06 2.34
N VAL A 80 -5.73 12.52 3.29
CA VAL A 80 -6.02 12.39 4.73
C VAL A 80 -7.33 13.08 5.10
N LYS A 81 -7.55 14.28 4.55
CA LYS A 81 -8.78 15.04 4.76
C LYS A 81 -10.00 14.29 4.22
N ALA A 82 -9.91 13.72 3.02
CA ALA A 82 -11.01 12.97 2.42
C ALA A 82 -11.40 11.73 3.25
N PHE A 83 -10.44 10.98 3.78
CA PHE A 83 -10.73 9.81 4.62
C PHE A 83 -11.41 10.20 5.94
N ILE A 84 -10.90 11.18 6.68
CA ILE A 84 -11.48 11.60 7.98
C ILE A 84 -12.84 12.29 7.80
N THR A 85 -13.05 13.01 6.69
CA THR A 85 -14.32 13.70 6.42
C THR A 85 -15.34 12.82 5.70
N SER A 86 -14.95 11.61 5.27
CA SER A 86 -15.84 10.67 4.60
C SER A 86 -17.06 10.34 5.45
N THR A 87 -18.19 10.12 4.79
CA THR A 87 -19.43 9.70 5.45
C THR A 87 -19.22 8.41 6.24
N GLU A 88 -18.48 7.44 5.69
CA GLU A 88 -18.19 6.18 6.37
C GLU A 88 -17.41 6.41 7.68
N TYR A 89 -16.31 7.17 7.63
CA TYR A 89 -15.52 7.45 8.83
C TYR A 89 -16.35 8.14 9.90
N ARG A 90 -17.13 9.16 9.52
CA ARG A 90 -17.99 9.91 10.45
C ARG A 90 -19.08 9.04 11.06
N GLN A 91 -19.71 8.17 10.28
CA GLN A 91 -20.76 7.27 10.78
C GLN A 91 -20.23 6.20 11.74
N ARG A 92 -19.00 5.72 11.51
CA ARG A 92 -18.41 4.63 12.31
C ARG A 92 -17.61 5.12 13.51
N PHE A 93 -16.94 6.27 13.38
CA PHE A 93 -15.91 6.74 14.32
C PHE A 93 -15.98 8.25 14.62
N GLY A 94 -16.91 8.99 14.03
CA GLY A 94 -17.13 10.40 14.33
C GLY A 94 -17.86 10.60 15.68
N PRO A 95 -17.85 11.83 16.23
CA PRO A 95 -18.62 12.20 17.43
C PRO A 95 -20.13 12.07 17.24
#